data_AF-A0A9P6AHT2-F1
#
_entry.id   AF-A0A9P6AHT2-F1
#
_cell.length_a   1.000
_cell.length_b   1.000
_cell.length_c   1.000
_cell.angle_alpha   90.00
_cell.angle_beta   90.00
_cell.angle_gamma   90.00
#
_symmetry.space_group_name_H-M   'P 1'
#
loop_
_entity.id
_entity.type
_entity.pdbx_description
1 polymer ?
#
loop_
_entity_poly.entity_id
_entity_poly.type
_entity_poly.pdbx_seq_one_letter_code
_entity_poly.pdbx_strand_id
1 'polypeptide(L)'
;GLARVEELCWEGLSVDICQIICVDNLHGLHKMFKDHMMDWLTNSIGEAELDRRFMAQPHCIGTRNFDSGILHYSQWSGKGHQDLECHIIPVIAGADGSQPGVMKAMHALMDFIYIAQYPLQSDMTLDALKLAHSNFQKNKEIFIQNGSQTGSVGVIDHMNIPKVHALHQWMTNIPDLGTTD
;
A
#
# COMPACT_ATOMS: atom_id res chain seq x y z
N GLY A 1 3.55 16.81 7.58
CA GLY A 1 2.79 16.91 8.84
C GLY A 1 2.59 18.37 9.16
N LEU A 2 1.35 18.81 9.32
CA LEU A 2 0.94 20.21 9.50
C LEU A 2 1.27 20.77 10.90
N ALA A 3 2.31 20.25 11.56
CA ALA A 3 2.61 20.51 12.98
C ALA A 3 3.06 21.95 13.29
N ARG A 4 2.99 22.88 12.33
CA ARG A 4 3.29 24.31 12.47
C ARG A 4 2.27 25.21 11.77
N VAL A 5 1.14 24.65 11.34
CA VAL A 5 0.04 25.44 10.78
C VAL A 5 -0.89 25.76 11.95
N GLU A 6 -0.83 27.00 12.42
CA GLU A 6 -1.64 27.48 13.56
C GLU A 6 -3.12 27.62 13.20
N GLU A 7 -3.42 27.98 11.94
CA GLU A 7 -4.76 28.00 11.36
C GLU A 7 -4.68 27.47 9.92
N LEU A 8 -5.60 26.58 9.53
CA LEU A 8 -5.64 26.07 8.16
C LEU A 8 -6.15 27.19 7.25
N CYS A 9 -5.59 27.38 6.05
CA CYS A 9 -6.05 28.45 5.16
C CYS A 9 -7.48 28.26 4.62
N TRP A 10 -8.10 27.11 4.90
CA TRP A 10 -9.50 26.78 4.62
C TRP A 10 -10.36 26.64 5.89
N GLU A 11 -9.83 26.99 7.06
CA GLU A 11 -10.58 27.02 8.31
C GLU A 11 -11.74 28.03 8.22
N GLY A 12 -12.95 27.60 8.56
CA GLY A 12 -14.18 28.41 8.43
C GLY A 12 -14.87 28.32 7.07
N LEU A 13 -14.31 27.61 6.08
CA LEU A 13 -15.02 27.27 4.84
C LEU A 13 -15.97 26.09 5.08
N SER A 14 -17.19 26.14 4.54
CA SER A 14 -18.17 25.05 4.60
C SER A 14 -17.87 23.93 3.59
N VAL A 15 -16.60 23.62 3.38
CA VAL A 15 -16.10 22.81 2.27
C VAL A 15 -15.35 21.61 2.82
N ASP A 16 -15.67 20.42 2.30
CA ASP A 16 -14.89 19.22 2.58
C ASP A 16 -13.61 19.23 1.73
N ILE A 17 -12.47 19.49 2.37
CA ILE A 17 -11.18 19.59 1.68
C ILE A 17 -10.78 18.29 0.99
N CYS A 18 -11.25 17.13 1.47
CA CYS A 18 -10.96 15.82 0.90
C CYS A 18 -11.61 15.63 -0.48
N GLN A 19 -12.68 16.38 -0.78
CA GLN A 19 -13.35 16.37 -2.09
C GLN A 19 -12.70 17.31 -3.11
N ILE A 20 -11.77 18.17 -2.68
CA ILE A 20 -11.14 19.18 -3.55
C ILE A 20 -9.67 18.86 -3.80
N ILE A 21 -8.97 18.39 -2.77
CA ILE A 21 -7.58 17.95 -2.93
C ILE A 21 -7.60 16.51 -3.44
N CYS A 22 -7.18 16.34 -4.70
CA CYS A 22 -7.04 15.02 -5.28
C CYS A 22 -6.04 14.18 -4.47
N VAL A 23 -6.34 12.89 -4.35
CA VAL A 23 -5.44 11.94 -3.71
C VAL A 23 -4.25 11.67 -4.62
N ASP A 24 -3.08 11.53 -4.03
CA ASP A 24 -1.81 11.32 -4.74
C ASP A 24 -1.29 9.90 -4.48
N ASN A 25 -0.94 9.16 -5.54
CA ASN A 25 -0.56 7.76 -5.41
C ASN A 25 0.78 7.59 -4.69
N LEU A 26 1.71 8.54 -4.88
CA LEU A 26 3.04 8.44 -4.30
C LEU A 26 3.02 8.50 -2.77
N HIS A 27 2.45 9.56 -2.21
CA HIS A 27 2.39 9.78 -0.77
C HIS A 27 1.25 9.01 -0.10
N GLY A 28 0.22 8.69 -0.87
CA GLY A 28 -0.93 7.89 -0.45
C GLY A 28 -0.62 6.41 -0.47
N LEU A 29 -0.64 5.81 -1.66
CA LEU A 29 -0.59 4.36 -1.86
C LEU A 29 0.81 3.79 -1.66
N HIS A 30 1.79 4.26 -2.44
CA HIS A 30 3.15 3.71 -2.46
C HIS A 30 3.85 3.86 -1.11
N LYS A 31 3.69 5.04 -0.49
CA LYS A 31 4.23 5.29 0.83
C LYS A 31 3.50 4.48 1.91
N MET A 32 2.19 4.27 1.81
CA MET A 32 1.46 3.40 2.76
C MET A 32 1.93 1.95 2.64
N PHE A 33 2.07 1.45 1.41
CA PHE A 33 2.60 0.12 1.13
C PHE A 33 3.99 -0.06 1.76
N LYS A 34 4.91 0.87 1.52
CA LYS A 34 6.27 0.78 2.07
C LYS A 34 6.34 0.99 3.59
N ASP A 35 5.55 1.89 4.16
CA ASP A 35 5.62 2.22 5.60
C ASP A 35 4.87 1.22 6.48
N HIS A 36 3.97 0.40 5.91
CA HIS A 36 3.14 -0.51 6.70
C HIS A 36 3.20 -1.93 6.17
N MET A 37 2.82 -2.16 4.91
CA MET A 37 2.74 -3.52 4.38
C MET A 37 4.11 -4.20 4.35
N MET A 38 5.15 -3.48 3.89
CA MET A 38 6.50 -4.04 3.88
C MET A 38 7.02 -4.34 5.27
N ASP A 39 6.74 -3.48 6.25
CA ASP A 39 7.14 -3.70 7.64
C ASP A 39 6.43 -4.94 8.22
N TRP A 40 5.12 -5.11 7.96
CA TRP A 40 4.36 -6.27 8.43
C TRP A 40 4.79 -7.56 7.74
N LEU A 41 5.04 -7.53 6.43
CA LEU A 41 5.60 -8.68 5.72
C LEU A 41 6.98 -9.05 6.26
N THR A 42 7.82 -8.06 6.55
CA THR A 42 9.14 -8.27 7.16
C THR A 42 9.01 -8.92 8.53
N ASN A 43 8.07 -8.48 9.36
CA ASN A 43 7.82 -9.08 10.68
C ASN A 43 7.24 -10.50 10.59
N SER A 44 6.40 -10.77 9.59
CA SER A 44 5.73 -12.06 9.42
C SER A 44 6.63 -13.12 8.79
N ILE A 45 7.39 -12.74 7.75
CA ILE A 45 8.24 -13.64 6.96
C ILE A 45 9.68 -13.69 7.49
N GLY A 46 10.15 -12.58 8.06
CA GLY A 46 11.53 -12.40 8.46
C GLY A 46 12.34 -11.68 7.39
N GLU A 47 13.13 -10.71 7.84
CA GLU A 47 14.00 -9.85 7.03
C GLU A 47 14.90 -10.64 6.07
N ALA A 48 15.67 -11.61 6.58
CA ALA A 48 16.60 -12.40 5.78
C ALA A 48 15.93 -13.30 4.73
N GLU A 49 14.72 -13.80 5.03
CA GLU A 49 13.98 -14.64 4.09
C GLU A 49 13.34 -13.80 2.99
N LEU A 50 12.78 -12.64 3.34
CA LEU A 50 12.21 -11.71 2.38
C LEU A 50 13.29 -11.22 1.40
N ASP A 51 14.45 -10.85 1.92
CA ASP A 51 15.60 -10.41 1.12
C ASP A 51 16.09 -11.49 0.16
N ARG A 52 16.22 -12.73 0.65
CA ARG A 52 16.58 -13.90 -0.18
C ARG A 52 15.58 -14.14 -1.30
N ARG A 53 14.29 -13.98 -1.04
CA ARG A 53 13.23 -14.16 -2.05
C ARG A 53 13.23 -13.07 -3.10
N PHE A 54 13.55 -11.83 -2.74
CA PHE A 54 13.78 -10.74 -3.69
C PHE A 54 14.98 -11.05 -4.60
N MET A 55 16.11 -11.50 -4.04
CA MET A 55 17.30 -11.90 -4.80
C MET A 55 17.04 -13.09 -5.73
N ALA A 56 16.10 -13.97 -5.38
CA ALA A 56 15.74 -15.13 -6.18
C ALA A 56 14.73 -14.84 -7.30
N GLN A 57 14.23 -13.60 -7.42
CA GLN A 57 13.27 -13.29 -8.48
C GLN A 57 13.95 -13.38 -9.86
N PRO A 58 13.27 -13.96 -10.86
CA PRO A 58 13.79 -13.99 -12.21
C PRO A 58 13.88 -12.57 -12.77
N HIS A 59 14.86 -12.34 -13.64
CA HIS A 59 15.03 -11.07 -14.30
C HIS A 59 13.78 -10.69 -15.12
N CYS A 60 13.18 -9.55 -14.81
CA CYS A 60 12.00 -9.03 -15.51
C CYS A 60 12.36 -7.78 -16.32
N ILE A 61 12.04 -7.79 -17.62
CA ILE A 61 12.29 -6.64 -18.50
C ILE A 61 11.34 -5.50 -18.11
N GLY A 62 11.88 -4.29 -17.91
CA GLY A 62 11.09 -3.09 -17.58
C GLY A 62 10.90 -2.83 -16.09
N THR A 63 11.37 -3.73 -15.23
CA THR A 63 11.40 -3.55 -13.77
C THR A 63 12.82 -3.68 -13.24
N ARG A 64 13.10 -3.06 -12.10
CA ARG A 64 14.36 -3.26 -11.38
C ARG A 64 14.44 -4.69 -10.84
N ASN A 65 15.58 -5.34 -10.99
CA ASN A 65 15.90 -6.57 -10.27
C ASN A 65 16.58 -6.22 -8.94
N PHE A 66 16.30 -7.03 -7.92
CA PHE A 66 16.82 -6.84 -6.56
C PHE A 66 17.90 -7.88 -6.25
N ASP A 67 18.93 -7.96 -7.10
CA ASP A 67 20.00 -8.98 -7.04
C ASP A 67 20.82 -8.94 -5.74
N SER A 68 20.80 -7.82 -5.02
CA SER A 68 21.42 -7.63 -3.71
C SER A 68 20.38 -7.41 -2.60
N GLY A 69 19.15 -7.85 -2.84
CA GLY A 69 18.05 -7.70 -1.90
C GLY A 69 17.50 -6.28 -1.84
N ILE A 70 16.67 -6.02 -0.82
CA ILE A 70 15.99 -4.75 -0.59
C ILE A 70 16.40 -4.05 0.73
N LEU A 71 17.11 -4.74 1.63
CA LEU A 71 17.35 -4.23 2.99
C LEU A 71 18.32 -3.06 3.06
N HIS A 72 19.23 -2.95 2.08
CA HIS A 72 20.21 -1.88 2.02
C HIS A 72 19.63 -0.54 1.54
N TYR A 73 18.38 -0.51 1.07
CA TYR A 73 17.74 0.72 0.60
C TYR A 73 17.16 1.53 1.77
N SER A 74 17.81 2.65 2.08
CA SER A 74 17.29 3.65 3.03
C SER A 74 16.37 4.68 2.37
N GLN A 75 16.44 4.82 1.04
CA GLN A 75 15.63 5.77 0.26
C GLN A 75 15.08 5.08 -0.99
N TRP A 76 13.83 5.41 -1.30
CA TRP A 76 13.08 4.86 -2.42
C TRP A 76 12.60 6.00 -3.32
N SER A 77 12.80 5.86 -4.62
CA SER A 77 12.15 6.73 -5.62
C SER A 77 10.74 6.20 -5.92
N GLY A 78 9.87 7.02 -6.53
CA GLY A 78 8.54 6.57 -6.96
C GLY A 78 8.61 5.31 -7.84
N LYS A 79 9.51 5.30 -8.83
CA LYS A 79 9.77 4.10 -9.65
C LYS A 79 10.27 2.91 -8.83
N GLY A 80 11.10 3.16 -7.82
CA GLY A 80 11.57 2.11 -6.91
C GLY A 80 10.43 1.47 -6.12
N HIS A 81 9.46 2.26 -5.66
CA HIS A 81 8.25 1.73 -5.00
C HIS A 81 7.44 0.85 -5.95
N GLN A 82 7.20 1.32 -7.18
CA GLN A 82 6.49 0.54 -8.20
C GLN A 82 7.22 -0.78 -8.53
N ASP A 83 8.54 -0.74 -8.66
CA ASP A 83 9.35 -1.94 -8.90
C ASP A 83 9.25 -2.94 -7.75
N LEU A 84 9.25 -2.46 -6.50
CA LEU A 84 9.08 -3.29 -5.31
C LEU A 84 7.70 -3.97 -5.31
N GLU A 85 6.66 -3.18 -5.57
CA GLU A 85 5.26 -3.61 -5.65
C GLU A 85 5.04 -4.67 -6.74
N CYS A 86 5.67 -4.55 -7.91
CA CYS A 86 5.61 -5.54 -8.98
C CYS A 86 6.09 -6.94 -8.57
N HIS A 87 7.03 -7.03 -7.63
CA HIS A 87 7.60 -8.30 -7.22
C HIS A 87 6.98 -8.85 -5.94
N ILE A 88 6.18 -8.07 -5.20
CA ILE A 88 5.83 -8.46 -3.83
C ILE A 88 5.04 -9.77 -3.76
N ILE A 89 4.05 -9.94 -4.63
CA ILE A 89 3.18 -11.13 -4.66
C ILE A 89 3.99 -12.41 -4.90
N PRO A 90 4.79 -12.53 -5.98
CA PRO A 90 5.60 -13.74 -6.19
C PRO A 90 6.68 -13.92 -5.11
N VAL A 91 7.23 -12.83 -4.55
CA VAL A 91 8.21 -12.89 -3.46
C VAL A 91 7.62 -13.58 -2.23
N ILE A 92 6.43 -13.16 -1.78
CA ILE A 92 5.84 -13.69 -0.55
C ILE A 92 5.11 -15.03 -0.74
N ALA A 93 4.88 -15.46 -1.98
CA ALA A 93 4.18 -16.70 -2.27
C ALA A 93 4.92 -17.92 -1.68
N GLY A 94 4.21 -18.70 -0.85
CA GLY A 94 4.77 -19.90 -0.23
C GLY A 94 5.85 -19.63 0.82
N ALA A 95 5.94 -18.41 1.36
CA ALA A 95 6.72 -18.16 2.58
C ALA A 95 5.96 -18.66 3.81
N ASP A 96 6.67 -19.20 4.80
CA ASP A 96 6.06 -19.70 6.04
C ASP A 96 5.24 -18.61 6.77
N GLY A 97 5.69 -17.36 6.67
CA GLY A 97 5.00 -16.17 7.20
C GLY A 97 3.89 -15.61 6.31
N SER A 98 3.62 -16.20 5.15
CA SER A 98 2.62 -15.71 4.17
C SER A 98 1.38 -16.58 4.16
N GLN A 99 0.62 -16.49 5.25
CA GLN A 99 -0.61 -17.23 5.43
C GLN A 99 -1.65 -16.88 4.34
N PRO A 100 -2.66 -17.73 4.08
CA PRO A 100 -3.67 -17.45 3.07
C PRO A 100 -4.38 -16.09 3.23
N GLY A 101 -4.57 -15.62 4.46
CA GLY A 101 -5.10 -14.28 4.74
C GLY A 101 -4.16 -13.15 4.31
N VAL A 102 -2.85 -13.31 4.54
CA VAL A 102 -1.82 -12.36 4.11
C VAL A 102 -1.82 -12.26 2.59
N MET A 103 -1.80 -13.40 1.89
CA MET A 103 -1.88 -13.44 0.43
C MET A 103 -3.13 -12.72 -0.08
N LYS A 104 -4.32 -13.01 0.48
CA LYS A 104 -5.57 -12.35 0.06
C LYS A 104 -5.54 -10.84 0.30
N ALA A 105 -5.02 -10.38 1.44
CA ALA A 105 -4.89 -8.96 1.74
C ALA A 105 -3.91 -8.28 0.77
N MET A 106 -2.74 -8.86 0.55
CA MET A 106 -1.72 -8.32 -0.34
C MET A 106 -2.18 -8.30 -1.80
N HIS A 107 -2.80 -9.36 -2.30
CA HIS A 107 -3.40 -9.37 -3.64
C HIS A 107 -4.44 -8.28 -3.80
N ALA A 108 -5.39 -8.18 -2.87
CA ALA A 108 -6.44 -7.18 -2.94
C ALA A 108 -5.90 -5.74 -2.89
N LEU A 109 -4.85 -5.50 -2.07
CA LEU A 109 -4.20 -4.19 -2.05
C LEU A 109 -3.43 -3.92 -3.35
N MET A 110 -2.71 -4.90 -3.89
CA MET A 110 -2.00 -4.72 -5.15
C MET A 110 -2.95 -4.45 -6.31
N ASP A 111 -4.07 -5.20 -6.40
CA ASP A 111 -5.13 -4.92 -7.37
C ASP A 111 -5.63 -3.48 -7.24
N PHE A 112 -5.86 -3.02 -6.01
CA PHE A 112 -6.28 -1.65 -5.75
C PHE A 112 -5.25 -0.62 -6.24
N ILE A 113 -3.97 -0.82 -5.90
CA ILE A 113 -2.87 0.08 -6.28
C ILE A 113 -2.72 0.15 -7.79
N TYR A 114 -2.79 -0.99 -8.49
CA TYR A 114 -2.67 -1.01 -9.95
C TYR A 114 -3.87 -0.37 -10.63
N ILE A 115 -5.09 -0.68 -10.19
CA ILE A 115 -6.30 -0.11 -10.80
C ILE A 115 -6.32 1.40 -10.56
N ALA A 116 -5.97 1.89 -9.38
CA ALA A 116 -5.95 3.32 -9.07
C ALA A 116 -5.05 4.14 -10.01
N GLN A 117 -3.97 3.53 -10.52
CA GLN A 117 -3.01 4.14 -11.44
C GLN A 117 -3.45 4.10 -12.92
N TYR A 118 -4.63 3.56 -13.25
CA TYR A 118 -5.05 3.51 -14.65
C TYR A 118 -5.27 4.93 -15.21
N PRO A 119 -4.70 5.24 -16.39
CA PRO A 119 -4.81 6.57 -17.01
C PRO A 119 -6.21 6.87 -17.55
N LEU A 120 -7.07 5.85 -17.64
CA LEU A 120 -8.47 5.98 -17.99
C LEU A 120 -9.27 4.96 -17.18
N GLN A 121 -10.36 5.43 -16.58
CA GLN A 121 -11.26 4.63 -15.76
C GLN A 121 -12.62 4.54 -16.44
N SER A 122 -13.23 3.36 -16.35
CA SER A 122 -14.60 3.06 -16.73
C SER A 122 -15.37 2.63 -15.49
N ASP A 123 -16.69 2.54 -15.60
CA ASP A 123 -17.52 2.01 -14.51
C ASP A 123 -17.05 0.60 -14.07
N MET A 124 -16.61 -0.23 -15.03
CA MET A 124 -16.06 -1.56 -14.74
C MET A 124 -14.79 -1.51 -13.90
N THR A 125 -13.86 -0.60 -14.21
CA THR A 125 -12.59 -0.50 -13.47
C THR A 125 -12.80 0.16 -12.12
N LEU A 126 -13.75 1.10 -12.00
CA LEU A 126 -14.18 1.67 -10.72
C LEU A 126 -14.82 0.62 -9.81
N ASP A 127 -15.66 -0.28 -10.35
CA ASP A 127 -16.24 -1.37 -9.58
C ASP A 127 -15.19 -2.40 -9.17
N ALA A 128 -14.20 -2.67 -10.03
CA ALA A 128 -13.04 -3.48 -9.68
C ALA A 128 -12.21 -2.84 -8.54
N LEU A 129 -12.00 -1.52 -8.57
CA LEU A 129 -11.33 -0.77 -7.51
C LEU A 129 -12.07 -0.91 -6.16
N LYS A 130 -13.40 -0.74 -6.17
CA LYS A 130 -14.24 -0.92 -4.98
C LYS A 130 -14.18 -2.35 -4.45
N LEU A 131 -14.18 -3.34 -5.33
CA LEU A 131 -14.07 -4.75 -4.97
C LEU A 131 -12.71 -5.04 -4.32
N ALA A 132 -11.62 -4.55 -4.92
CA ALA A 132 -10.26 -4.68 -4.39
C ALA A 132 -10.17 -4.05 -2.99
N HIS A 133 -10.69 -2.84 -2.80
CA HIS A 133 -10.78 -2.20 -1.49
C HIS A 133 -11.57 -3.06 -0.49
N SER A 134 -12.78 -3.54 -0.86
CA SER A 134 -13.60 -4.39 0.01
C SER A 134 -12.88 -5.67 0.42
N ASN A 135 -12.18 -6.30 -0.52
CA ASN A 135 -11.41 -7.52 -0.26
C ASN A 135 -10.23 -7.24 0.67
N PHE A 136 -9.54 -6.12 0.50
CA PHE A 136 -8.48 -5.71 1.42
C PHE A 136 -9.02 -5.48 2.83
N GLN A 137 -10.12 -4.72 2.97
CA GLN A 137 -10.75 -4.46 4.27
C GLN A 137 -11.17 -5.73 4.99
N LYS A 138 -11.67 -6.74 4.26
CA LYS A 138 -12.07 -8.05 4.84
C LYS A 138 -10.89 -8.90 5.33
N ASN A 139 -9.69 -8.71 4.76
CA ASN A 139 -8.54 -9.59 5.03
C ASN A 139 -7.43 -8.92 5.85
N LYS A 140 -7.37 -7.59 5.91
CA LYS A 140 -6.27 -6.85 6.58
C LYS A 140 -6.08 -7.23 8.05
N GLU A 141 -7.13 -7.67 8.74
CA GLU A 141 -7.07 -8.08 10.16
C GLU A 141 -6.08 -9.23 10.41
N ILE A 142 -5.71 -9.98 9.36
CA ILE A 142 -4.67 -11.01 9.45
C ILE A 142 -3.36 -10.49 10.01
N PHE A 143 -2.99 -9.23 9.73
CA PHE A 143 -1.74 -8.64 10.20
C PHE A 143 -1.74 -8.36 11.71
N ILE A 144 -2.92 -8.20 12.30
CA ILE A 144 -3.09 -8.16 13.77
C ILE A 144 -3.06 -9.58 14.32
N GLN A 145 -3.83 -10.49 13.72
CA GLN A 145 -3.98 -11.86 14.19
C GLN A 145 -2.67 -12.64 14.21
N ASN A 146 -1.78 -12.41 13.24
CA ASN A 146 -0.46 -13.03 13.19
C ASN A 146 0.61 -12.24 13.96
N GLY A 147 0.26 -11.12 14.61
CA GLY A 147 1.17 -10.29 15.39
C GLY A 147 2.19 -9.50 14.56
N SER A 148 2.06 -9.45 13.24
CA SER A 148 3.02 -8.76 12.36
C SER A 148 2.87 -7.23 12.38
N GLN A 149 1.70 -6.72 12.73
CA GLN A 149 1.48 -5.31 12.97
C GLN A 149 2.08 -4.93 14.34
N THR A 150 3.32 -4.42 14.30
CA THR A 150 4.04 -3.97 15.50
C THR A 150 4.38 -2.49 15.43
N GLY A 151 4.42 -1.86 16.59
CA GLY A 151 4.95 -0.51 16.78
C GLY A 151 6.12 -0.52 17.77
N SER A 152 6.55 0.67 18.19
CA SER A 152 7.69 0.83 19.10
C SER A 152 7.50 0.18 20.48
N VAL A 153 6.27 -0.13 20.87
CA VAL A 153 5.91 -0.69 22.19
C VAL A 153 5.36 -2.12 22.09
N GLY A 154 5.48 -2.77 20.92
CA GLY A 154 5.03 -4.15 20.69
C GLY A 154 3.90 -4.27 19.66
N VAL A 155 3.15 -5.38 19.72
CA VAL A 155 2.04 -5.66 18.78
C VAL A 155 0.92 -4.63 18.97
N ILE A 156 0.39 -4.11 17.86
CA ILE A 156 -0.75 -3.20 17.82
C ILE A 156 -2.00 -4.01 17.48
N ASP A 157 -3.07 -3.85 18.26
CA ASP A 157 -4.31 -4.63 18.17
C ASP A 157 -5.43 -3.93 17.37
N HIS A 158 -5.08 -2.90 16.59
CA HIS A 158 -6.05 -2.10 15.83
C HIS A 158 -5.53 -1.64 14.47
N MET A 159 -6.44 -1.42 13.51
CA MET A 159 -6.13 -0.91 12.17
C MET A 159 -6.34 0.61 12.02
N ASN A 160 -6.22 1.39 13.11
CA ASN A 160 -6.37 2.86 13.12
C ASN A 160 -5.16 3.56 12.49
N ILE A 161 -4.91 3.30 11.22
CA ILE A 161 -3.81 3.87 10.44
C ILE A 161 -4.41 4.85 9.45
N PRO A 162 -4.14 6.16 9.57
CA PRO A 162 -4.77 7.18 8.73
C PRO A 162 -4.66 6.88 7.23
N LYS A 163 -3.49 6.42 6.76
CA LYS A 163 -3.29 6.10 5.34
C LYS A 163 -4.10 4.88 4.86
N VAL A 164 -4.21 3.84 5.69
CA VAL A 164 -5.03 2.65 5.39
C VAL A 164 -6.51 3.03 5.37
N HIS A 165 -6.92 3.88 6.31
CA HIS A 165 -8.28 4.41 6.34
C HIS A 165 -8.57 5.25 5.08
N ALA A 166 -7.64 6.11 4.66
CA ALA A 166 -7.81 7.03 3.53
C ALA A 166 -7.95 6.36 2.16
N LEU A 167 -7.71 5.05 2.02
CA LEU A 167 -7.85 4.33 0.74
C LEU A 167 -9.22 4.52 0.09
N HIS A 168 -10.28 4.68 0.89
CA HIS A 168 -11.62 4.88 0.34
C HIS A 168 -11.75 6.17 -0.49
N GLN A 169 -10.89 7.16 -0.27
CA GLN A 169 -10.92 8.45 -0.96
C GLN A 169 -10.61 8.33 -2.46
N TRP A 170 -9.86 7.31 -2.90
CA TRP A 170 -9.67 7.07 -4.34
C TRP A 170 -10.97 6.67 -5.04
N MET A 171 -11.90 6.01 -4.33
CA MET A 171 -13.18 5.60 -4.90
C MET A 171 -14.14 6.77 -5.13
N THR A 172 -13.92 7.90 -4.45
CA THR A 172 -14.69 9.14 -4.62
C THR A 172 -13.94 10.14 -5.51
N ASN A 173 -12.63 10.31 -5.29
CA ASN A 173 -11.85 11.33 -5.99
C ASN A 173 -11.60 10.99 -7.46
N ILE A 174 -11.45 9.70 -7.81
CA ILE A 174 -11.26 9.33 -9.22
C ILE A 174 -12.47 9.73 -10.08
N PRO A 175 -13.72 9.39 -9.70
CA PRO A 175 -14.91 9.88 -10.38
C PRO A 175 -15.03 11.41 -10.44
N ASP A 176 -14.73 12.09 -9.33
CA ASP A 176 -15.04 13.52 -9.18
C ASP A 176 -13.95 14.45 -9.74
N LEU A 177 -12.69 14.04 -9.66
CA LEU A 177 -11.51 14.86 -9.97
C LEU A 177 -10.63 14.29 -11.09
N GLY A 178 -10.93 13.07 -11.56
CA GLY A 178 -10.17 12.37 -12.59
C GLY A 178 -9.05 11.49 -12.03
N THR A 179 -8.24 10.94 -12.93
CA THR A 179 -7.18 9.99 -12.56
C THR A 179 -6.08 10.66 -11.76
N THR A 180 -5.60 9.94 -10.75
CA THR A 180 -4.56 10.35 -9.81
C THR A 180 -3.17 10.23 -10.45
N ASP A 181 -2.25 11.12 -10.10
CA ASP A 181 -0.86 11.15 -10.59
C ASP A 181 0.06 10.10 -9.94
#